data_AF-A0A0R1V5I3-F1
#
_entry.id   AF-A0A0R1V5I3-F1
#
_cell.length_a   1.000
_cell.length_b   1.000
_cell.length_c   1.000
_cell.angle_alpha   90.00
_cell.angle_beta   90.00
_cell.angle_gamma   90.00
#
_symmetry.space_group_name_H-M   'P 1'
#
loop_
_entity.id
_entity.type
_entity.pdbx_description
1 polymer ?
#
loop_
_entity_poly.entity_id
_entity_poly.type
_entity_poly.pdbx_seq_one_letter_code
_entity_poly.pdbx_strand_id
1 'polypeptide(L)'
;MRGTSRVTKLMTIILAVTCFLAAFGSAKNSQAKSKYKFEAKEIYVMDAKSGQMLYQKDGNQKRPIASLSKLMTLYLTKKAIDQHQISWNQKVPVSKSLIKMSKSYALGSFKIKKSKQYTVKQLYQAALIASSNSAAIALGELVANGNNTKFIDMMNRQAKKWQLDAHFVSSSGLDNTDLSKYGLQVPGTGKKAQNMVSAKAISTVAAKVLGEFPAITKWSSKPSMKIDGQVLVNSNRLLKGDVYYKKSEHVDGLKTGFTETAGLCLTVSFWHKGRHLIATIIDSNTIFSSMERLVRSIEKNYTTVTYPLQKQNFKIDGHQVTALPQDNQAIVWKTKTAKPTIHEQYTAVNQKLPIEQGTTVGNALLRVGNGTAKVPMLAAKTISAPKKQTKKTTPHRSLLSKIGNFLGGIISGLVRVINNAFKHL
;
A
#
# COMPACT_ATOMS: atom_id res chain seq x y z
N MET A 1 -45.44 48.24 14.97
CA MET A 1 -45.31 46.77 15.08
C MET A 1 -44.54 46.19 13.89
N ARG A 2 -43.21 46.21 13.89
CA ARG A 2 -42.32 45.52 12.92
C ARG A 2 -40.90 45.56 13.50
N GLY A 3 -40.57 44.64 14.39
CA GLY A 3 -39.24 44.64 15.04
C GLY A 3 -38.83 43.32 15.69
N THR A 4 -39.79 42.46 16.01
CA THR A 4 -39.52 41.26 16.83
C THR A 4 -39.23 39.98 16.04
N SER A 5 -39.43 39.96 14.71
CA SER A 5 -39.32 38.71 13.91
C SER A 5 -37.92 38.40 13.36
N ARG A 6 -37.00 39.38 13.33
CA ARG A 6 -35.62 39.18 12.83
C ARG A 6 -34.70 38.63 13.91
N VAL A 7 -34.90 39.04 15.17
CA VAL A 7 -34.10 38.59 16.32
C VAL A 7 -34.39 37.13 16.67
N THR A 8 -35.66 36.70 16.57
CA THR A 8 -36.06 35.30 16.79
C THR A 8 -35.45 34.36 15.75
N LYS A 9 -35.47 34.71 14.45
CA LYS A 9 -34.84 33.90 13.39
C LYS A 9 -33.31 33.82 13.51
N LEU A 10 -32.65 34.89 13.98
CA LEU A 10 -31.20 34.89 14.18
C LEU A 10 -30.80 34.01 15.39
N MET A 11 -31.58 34.03 16.47
CA MET A 11 -31.35 33.13 17.62
C MET A 11 -31.60 31.66 17.27
N THR A 12 -32.57 31.32 16.41
CA THR A 12 -32.80 29.92 15.99
C THR A 12 -31.66 29.38 15.12
N ILE A 13 -31.05 30.22 14.27
CA ILE A 13 -29.92 29.83 13.42
C ILE A 13 -28.64 29.65 14.25
N ILE A 14 -28.39 30.52 15.24
CA ILE A 14 -27.21 30.39 16.13
C ILE A 14 -27.32 29.13 17.02
N LEU A 15 -28.53 28.79 17.49
CA LEU A 15 -28.78 27.57 18.27
C LEU A 15 -28.68 26.28 17.43
N ALA A 16 -29.08 26.33 16.15
CA ALA A 16 -28.93 25.21 15.22
C ALA A 16 -27.46 24.98 14.81
N VAL A 17 -26.66 26.04 14.66
CA VAL A 17 -25.23 25.95 14.32
C VAL A 17 -24.39 25.46 15.52
N THR A 18 -24.76 25.82 16.75
CA THR A 18 -24.10 25.30 17.96
C THR A 18 -24.42 23.83 18.22
N CYS A 19 -25.64 23.36 17.91
CA CYS A 19 -25.97 21.94 17.95
C CYS A 19 -25.25 21.12 16.85
N PHE A 20 -24.97 21.70 15.68
CA PHE A 20 -24.26 21.01 14.59
C PHE A 20 -22.74 20.89 14.86
N LEU A 21 -22.15 21.83 15.60
CA LEU A 21 -20.74 21.79 16.00
C LEU A 21 -20.48 20.82 17.18
N ALA A 22 -21.49 20.53 18.01
CA ALA A 22 -21.37 19.55 19.09
C ALA A 22 -21.37 18.09 18.59
N ALA A 23 -21.90 17.81 17.40
CA ALA A 23 -21.92 16.47 16.80
C ALA A 23 -20.57 16.04 16.18
N PHE A 24 -19.62 16.95 16.03
CA PHE A 24 -18.24 16.67 15.60
C PHE A 24 -17.25 16.70 16.77
N GLY A 25 -17.72 16.34 17.98
CA GLY A 25 -16.83 16.00 19.06
C GLY A 25 -15.86 14.93 18.59
N SER A 26 -14.56 15.28 18.53
CA SER A 26 -13.46 14.35 18.27
C SER A 26 -13.71 13.08 19.05
N ALA A 27 -14.04 11.99 18.35
CA ALA A 27 -14.08 10.67 18.94
C ALA A 27 -12.67 10.42 19.49
N LYS A 28 -12.46 10.72 20.78
CA LYS A 28 -11.32 10.23 21.54
C LYS A 28 -11.46 8.72 21.48
N ASN A 29 -10.74 8.14 20.54
CA ASN A 29 -10.60 6.71 20.40
C ASN A 29 -10.03 6.24 21.74
N SER A 30 -10.91 5.77 22.62
CA SER A 30 -10.51 5.24 23.91
C SER A 30 -9.77 3.93 23.62
N GLN A 31 -8.48 4.03 23.35
CA GLN A 31 -7.60 2.88 23.35
C GLN A 31 -7.62 2.34 24.77
N ALA A 32 -8.37 1.25 24.97
CA ALA A 32 -8.31 0.48 26.19
C ALA A 32 -6.83 0.20 26.50
N LYS A 33 -6.31 0.77 27.60
CA LYS A 33 -4.95 0.49 28.06
C LYS A 33 -4.84 -1.01 28.27
N SER A 34 -4.07 -1.68 27.42
CA SER A 34 -3.77 -3.10 27.55
C SER A 34 -3.15 -3.36 28.93
N LYS A 35 -3.72 -4.27 29.72
CA LYS A 35 -3.12 -4.78 30.97
C LYS A 35 -1.77 -5.48 30.70
N TYR A 36 -1.52 -5.89 29.45
CA TYR A 36 -0.27 -6.49 29.02
C TYR A 36 0.74 -5.39 28.70
N LYS A 37 1.82 -5.33 29.48
CA LYS A 37 3.02 -4.57 29.14
C LYS A 37 3.82 -5.38 28.12
N PHE A 38 4.05 -4.78 26.96
CA PHE A 38 4.94 -5.31 25.93
C PHE A 38 6.22 -4.47 25.93
N GLU A 39 7.37 -5.14 25.92
CA GLU A 39 8.67 -4.49 25.90
C GLU A 39 9.02 -4.13 24.46
N ALA A 40 8.38 -3.11 23.93
CA ALA A 40 8.58 -2.63 22.57
C ALA A 40 8.33 -1.13 22.47
N LYS A 41 9.02 -0.42 21.58
CA LYS A 41 8.69 0.98 21.29
C LYS A 41 7.41 1.09 20.48
N GLU A 42 7.24 0.28 19.44
CA GLU A 42 6.03 0.30 18.62
C GLU A 42 5.41 -1.08 18.44
N ILE A 43 4.09 -1.08 18.35
CA ILE A 43 3.26 -2.26 18.10
C ILE A 43 2.14 -1.88 17.15
N TYR A 44 1.84 -2.75 16.19
CA TYR A 44 0.65 -2.63 15.35
C TYR A 44 0.09 -4.00 15.00
N VAL A 45 -1.21 -4.19 15.24
CA VAL A 45 -1.95 -5.41 14.88
C VAL A 45 -3.12 -5.05 13.96
N MET A 46 -3.26 -5.78 12.85
CA MET A 46 -4.34 -5.58 11.89
C MET A 46 -4.85 -6.87 11.25
N ASP A 47 -6.08 -6.81 10.73
CA ASP A 47 -6.60 -7.81 9.79
C ASP A 47 -6.02 -7.58 8.39
N ALA A 48 -5.41 -8.60 7.79
CA ALA A 48 -4.70 -8.46 6.53
C ALA A 48 -5.63 -8.14 5.35
N LYS A 49 -6.86 -8.66 5.35
CA LYS A 49 -7.81 -8.46 4.24
C LYS A 49 -8.57 -7.14 4.38
N SER A 50 -9.14 -6.85 5.56
CA SER A 50 -9.96 -5.64 5.75
C SER A 50 -9.15 -4.38 6.04
N GLY A 51 -7.89 -4.53 6.46
CA GLY A 51 -7.07 -3.41 6.90
C GLY A 51 -7.44 -2.86 8.28
N GLN A 52 -8.38 -3.50 8.99
CA GLN A 52 -8.83 -3.06 10.30
C GLN A 52 -7.69 -3.14 11.32
N MET A 53 -7.42 -2.04 12.02
CA MET A 53 -6.54 -2.01 13.18
C MET A 53 -7.26 -2.62 14.39
N LEU A 54 -6.61 -3.59 15.04
CA LEU A 54 -7.09 -4.20 16.28
C LEU A 54 -6.42 -3.56 17.48
N TYR A 55 -5.08 -3.43 17.44
CA TYR A 55 -4.31 -2.87 18.54
C TYR A 55 -3.10 -2.10 18.01
N GLN A 56 -2.71 -1.03 18.70
CA GLN A 56 -1.45 -0.34 18.43
C GLN A 56 -0.87 0.30 19.69
N LYS A 57 0.46 0.45 19.70
CA LYS A 57 1.23 1.32 20.60
C LYS A 57 2.21 2.09 19.72
N ASP A 58 2.09 3.41 19.67
CA ASP A 58 2.96 4.30 18.88
C ASP A 58 3.13 3.91 17.39
N GLY A 59 2.22 3.09 16.83
CA GLY A 59 2.43 2.43 15.55
C GLY A 59 2.38 3.33 14.31
N ASN A 60 2.19 4.65 14.48
CA ASN A 60 2.28 5.64 13.41
C ASN A 60 3.61 6.41 13.43
N GLN A 61 4.48 6.23 14.44
CA GLN A 61 5.79 6.88 14.47
C GLN A 61 6.75 6.18 13.51
N LYS A 62 7.66 6.92 12.86
CA LYS A 62 8.69 6.32 12.02
C LYS A 62 9.88 5.90 12.87
N ARG A 63 10.32 4.65 12.71
CA ARG A 63 11.56 4.13 13.30
C ARG A 63 12.39 3.37 12.27
N PRO A 64 13.67 3.13 12.56
CA PRO A 64 14.42 2.12 11.85
C PRO A 64 13.74 0.75 11.98
N ILE A 65 13.55 0.06 10.85
CA ILE A 65 12.86 -1.24 10.81
C ILE A 65 13.75 -2.42 10.40
N ALA A 66 15.05 -2.16 10.23
CA ALA A 66 16.04 -3.14 9.79
C ALA A 66 15.52 -4.02 8.63
N SER A 67 15.73 -5.34 8.71
CA SER A 67 15.36 -6.31 7.67
C SER A 67 13.85 -6.47 7.42
N LEU A 68 12.95 -5.86 8.20
CA LEU A 68 11.53 -5.82 7.81
C LEU A 68 11.36 -5.13 6.45
N SER A 69 12.26 -4.21 6.10
CA SER A 69 12.33 -3.52 4.80
C SER A 69 12.28 -4.48 3.59
N LYS A 70 12.81 -5.70 3.76
CA LYS A 70 12.83 -6.71 2.70
C LYS A 70 11.42 -7.12 2.26
N LEU A 71 10.38 -6.92 3.07
CA LEU A 71 9.00 -7.15 2.64
C LEU A 71 8.61 -6.28 1.44
N MET A 72 9.05 -5.01 1.40
CA MET A 72 8.83 -4.13 0.23
C MET A 72 9.67 -4.59 -0.97
N THR A 73 10.92 -5.02 -0.73
CA THR A 73 11.80 -5.54 -1.79
C THR A 73 11.21 -6.80 -2.44
N LEU A 74 10.75 -7.74 -1.63
CA LEU A 74 10.11 -8.97 -2.07
C LEU A 74 8.78 -8.68 -2.77
N TYR A 75 7.99 -7.73 -2.28
CA TYR A 75 6.79 -7.26 -2.97
C TYR A 75 7.10 -6.79 -4.39
N LEU A 76 8.02 -5.83 -4.56
CA LEU A 76 8.35 -5.28 -5.87
C LEU A 76 8.99 -6.31 -6.81
N THR A 77 9.79 -7.23 -6.27
CA THR A 77 10.33 -8.37 -7.03
C THR A 77 9.20 -9.24 -7.58
N LYS A 78 8.22 -9.57 -6.73
CA LYS A 78 7.05 -10.35 -7.14
C LYS A 78 6.21 -9.60 -8.17
N LYS A 79 6.03 -8.29 -8.03
CA LYS A 79 5.35 -7.47 -9.04
C LYS A 79 6.03 -7.50 -10.39
N ALA A 80 7.36 -7.40 -10.44
CA ALA A 80 8.12 -7.49 -11.68
C ALA A 80 7.95 -8.87 -12.35
N ILE A 81 7.86 -9.95 -11.55
CA ILE A 81 7.56 -11.30 -12.05
C ILE A 81 6.15 -11.38 -12.64
N ASP A 82 5.14 -10.86 -11.93
CA ASP A 82 3.74 -10.87 -12.38
C ASP A 82 3.51 -10.01 -13.63
N GLN A 83 4.37 -9.02 -13.83
CA GLN A 83 4.39 -8.15 -15.01
C GLN A 83 5.28 -8.71 -16.13
N HIS A 84 5.77 -9.94 -16.01
CA HIS A 84 6.64 -10.61 -16.97
C HIS A 84 7.95 -9.86 -17.29
N GLN A 85 8.39 -8.96 -16.42
CA GLN A 85 9.65 -8.20 -16.60
C GLN A 85 10.87 -9.05 -16.22
N ILE A 86 10.70 -9.95 -15.26
CA ILE A 86 11.68 -10.96 -14.85
C ILE A 86 10.97 -12.29 -14.62
N SER A 87 11.69 -13.40 -14.53
CA SER A 87 11.10 -14.71 -14.23
C SER A 87 11.74 -15.38 -13.02
N TRP A 88 11.01 -16.29 -12.36
CA TRP A 88 11.52 -17.05 -11.21
C TRP A 88 12.82 -17.81 -11.50
N ASN A 89 12.99 -18.30 -12.73
CA ASN A 89 14.13 -19.12 -13.15
C ASN A 89 15.28 -18.29 -13.74
N GLN A 90 15.07 -16.99 -13.98
CA GLN A 90 16.09 -16.09 -14.48
C GLN A 90 17.30 -16.07 -13.54
N LYS A 91 18.49 -16.12 -14.13
CA LYS A 91 19.75 -16.00 -13.40
C LYS A 91 19.99 -14.53 -13.06
N VAL A 92 20.43 -14.29 -11.83
CA VAL A 92 20.67 -12.94 -11.31
C VAL A 92 22.17 -12.65 -11.37
N PRO A 93 22.60 -11.61 -12.12
CA PRO A 93 23.96 -11.10 -12.03
C PRO A 93 24.21 -10.55 -10.62
N VAL A 94 25.34 -10.90 -10.00
CA VAL A 94 25.69 -10.45 -8.64
C VAL A 94 27.07 -9.80 -8.66
N SER A 95 27.15 -8.56 -8.18
CA SER A 95 28.40 -7.78 -8.15
C SER A 95 29.44 -8.37 -7.17
N LYS A 96 30.72 -8.02 -7.39
CA LYS A 96 31.81 -8.40 -6.47
C LYS A 96 31.55 -7.88 -5.04
N SER A 97 30.99 -6.67 -4.90
CA SER A 97 30.62 -6.09 -3.60
C SER A 97 29.57 -6.94 -2.87
N LEU A 98 28.54 -7.41 -3.58
CA LEU A 98 27.51 -8.27 -2.98
C LEU A 98 28.05 -9.66 -2.66
N ILE A 99 28.93 -10.23 -3.49
CA ILE A 99 29.63 -11.48 -3.16
C ILE A 99 30.47 -11.31 -1.90
N LYS A 100 31.21 -10.20 -1.75
CA LYS A 100 31.99 -9.89 -0.54
C LYS A 100 31.08 -9.78 0.68
N MET A 101 29.98 -9.02 0.60
CA MET A 101 29.00 -8.88 1.67
C MET A 101 28.40 -10.24 2.08
N SER A 102 28.11 -11.10 1.11
CA SER A 102 27.50 -12.42 1.36
C SER A 102 28.37 -13.35 2.21
N LYS A 103 29.68 -13.07 2.29
CA LYS A 103 30.67 -13.83 3.06
C LYS A 103 30.97 -13.19 4.44
N SER A 104 30.43 -12.01 4.73
CA SER A 104 30.58 -11.36 6.03
C SER A 104 29.95 -12.20 7.13
N TYR A 105 30.65 -12.39 8.25
CA TYR A 105 30.08 -13.03 9.44
C TYR A 105 28.92 -12.23 10.04
N ALA A 106 28.98 -10.89 9.98
CA ALA A 106 27.96 -10.02 10.55
C ALA A 106 26.76 -9.82 9.61
N LEU A 107 27.01 -9.71 8.29
CA LEU A 107 25.99 -9.27 7.32
C LEU A 107 25.56 -10.35 6.32
N GLY A 108 26.28 -11.47 6.26
CA GLY A 108 26.05 -12.57 5.33
C GLY A 108 25.24 -13.69 5.96
N SER A 109 24.13 -14.07 5.33
CA SER A 109 23.31 -15.22 5.75
C SER A 109 22.96 -16.19 4.61
N PHE A 110 23.51 -15.93 3.42
CA PHE A 110 23.52 -16.84 2.27
C PHE A 110 24.76 -16.54 1.44
N LYS A 111 25.68 -17.50 1.35
CA LYS A 111 26.99 -17.30 0.71
C LYS A 111 26.84 -17.43 -0.81
N ILE A 112 27.11 -16.35 -1.54
CA ILE A 112 27.06 -16.36 -3.00
C ILE A 112 28.44 -16.77 -3.54
N LYS A 113 28.49 -17.87 -4.28
CA LYS A 113 29.73 -18.37 -4.90
C LYS A 113 30.01 -17.65 -6.22
N LYS A 114 31.26 -17.20 -6.44
CA LYS A 114 31.68 -16.48 -7.67
C LYS A 114 31.51 -17.32 -8.94
N SER A 115 31.70 -18.63 -8.84
CA SER A 115 31.58 -19.58 -9.96
C SER A 115 30.13 -19.98 -10.27
N LYS A 116 29.13 -19.41 -9.58
CA LYS A 116 27.75 -19.86 -9.68
C LYS A 116 26.77 -18.71 -9.88
N GLN A 117 25.77 -18.95 -10.72
CA GLN A 117 24.62 -18.07 -10.88
C GLN A 117 23.39 -18.62 -10.16
N TYR A 118 22.78 -17.77 -9.34
CA TYR A 118 21.57 -18.07 -8.59
C TYR A 118 20.34 -17.56 -9.33
N THR A 119 19.23 -18.27 -9.21
CA THR A 119 17.95 -17.86 -9.79
C THR A 119 17.25 -16.82 -8.91
N VAL A 120 16.33 -16.04 -9.49
CA VAL A 120 15.43 -15.13 -8.75
C VAL A 120 14.74 -15.86 -7.62
N LYS A 121 14.23 -17.08 -7.85
CA LYS A 121 13.57 -17.90 -6.81
C LYS A 121 14.49 -18.20 -5.63
N GLN A 122 15.72 -18.62 -5.90
CA GLN A 122 16.69 -18.94 -4.85
C GLN A 122 17.05 -17.71 -4.02
N LEU A 123 17.28 -16.56 -4.67
CA LEU A 123 17.59 -15.31 -3.97
C LEU A 123 16.37 -14.77 -3.20
N TYR A 124 15.15 -14.90 -3.74
CA TYR A 124 13.92 -14.52 -3.06
C TYR A 124 13.74 -15.33 -1.78
N GLN A 125 13.91 -16.66 -1.85
CA GLN A 125 13.83 -17.53 -0.70
C GLN A 125 14.96 -17.25 0.31
N ALA A 126 16.18 -16.94 -0.14
CA ALA A 126 17.29 -16.52 0.73
C ALA A 126 17.01 -15.20 1.46
N ALA A 127 16.45 -14.21 0.78
CA ALA A 127 16.05 -12.94 1.38
C ALA A 127 14.87 -13.09 2.36
N LEU A 128 13.93 -13.98 2.07
CA LEU A 128 12.77 -14.25 2.93
C LEU A 128 13.14 -15.05 4.19
N ILE A 129 13.78 -16.21 4.02
CA ILE A 129 14.00 -17.19 5.09
C ILE A 129 15.20 -16.80 5.95
N ALA A 130 16.39 -16.68 5.33
CA ALA A 130 17.62 -16.35 6.04
C ALA A 130 17.87 -14.84 6.14
N SER A 131 16.94 -13.98 5.70
CA SER A 131 17.11 -12.53 5.73
C SER A 131 18.33 -12.01 4.94
N SER A 132 18.75 -12.71 3.88
CA SER A 132 19.99 -12.36 3.15
C SER A 132 19.97 -10.95 2.58
N ASN A 133 20.93 -10.14 3.04
CA ASN A 133 21.13 -8.76 2.58
C ASN A 133 21.56 -8.72 1.12
N SER A 134 22.56 -9.52 0.76
CA SER A 134 23.07 -9.60 -0.62
C SER A 134 22.01 -10.08 -1.61
N ALA A 135 21.16 -11.03 -1.20
CA ALA A 135 20.07 -11.49 -2.04
C ALA A 135 19.01 -10.41 -2.27
N ALA A 136 18.61 -9.67 -1.22
CA ALA A 136 17.65 -8.58 -1.33
C ALA A 136 18.15 -7.45 -2.24
N ILE A 137 19.43 -7.07 -2.11
CA ILE A 137 20.02 -6.03 -2.96
C ILE A 137 20.15 -6.51 -4.41
N ALA A 138 20.62 -7.75 -4.64
CA ALA A 138 20.72 -8.31 -5.99
C ALA A 138 19.37 -8.41 -6.72
N LEU A 139 18.29 -8.75 -5.99
CA LEU A 139 16.93 -8.73 -6.55
C LEU A 139 16.50 -7.31 -6.91
N GLY A 140 16.79 -6.33 -6.04
CA GLY A 140 16.50 -4.92 -6.31
C GLY A 140 17.26 -4.40 -7.54
N GLU A 141 18.56 -4.69 -7.61
CA GLU A 141 19.39 -4.38 -8.79
C GLU A 141 18.78 -4.99 -10.05
N LEU A 142 18.42 -6.28 -10.03
CA LEU A 142 17.83 -6.94 -11.19
C LEU A 142 16.52 -6.26 -11.65
N VAL A 143 15.60 -5.98 -10.72
CA VAL A 143 14.32 -5.32 -11.01
C VAL A 143 14.52 -3.92 -11.59
N ALA A 144 15.59 -3.23 -11.21
CA ALA A 144 15.91 -1.89 -11.66
C ALA A 144 17.07 -1.84 -12.67
N ASN A 145 17.25 -2.91 -13.47
CA ASN A 145 18.24 -2.97 -14.55
C ASN A 145 19.68 -2.65 -14.08
N GLY A 146 20.10 -3.30 -13.00
CA GLY A 146 21.42 -3.16 -12.38
C GLY A 146 21.60 -1.97 -11.44
N ASN A 147 20.56 -1.18 -11.18
CA ASN A 147 20.68 0.06 -10.40
C ASN A 147 19.86 0.03 -9.10
N ASN A 148 20.53 -0.28 -7.98
CA ASN A 148 19.88 -0.35 -6.67
C ASN A 148 19.27 1.00 -6.20
N THR A 149 19.86 2.15 -6.58
CA THR A 149 19.28 3.47 -6.26
C THR A 149 17.92 3.65 -6.92
N LYS A 150 17.81 3.33 -8.22
CA LYS A 150 16.52 3.35 -8.94
C LYS A 150 15.51 2.41 -8.30
N PHE A 151 15.94 1.25 -7.80
CA PHE A 151 15.06 0.33 -7.06
C PHE A 151 14.55 0.93 -5.75
N ILE A 152 15.41 1.61 -4.98
CA ILE A 152 15.00 2.28 -3.74
C ILE A 152 14.00 3.41 -4.04
N ASP A 153 14.16 4.12 -5.16
CA ASP A 153 13.13 5.06 -5.61
C ASP A 153 11.80 4.37 -5.94
N MET A 154 11.82 3.15 -6.49
CA MET A 154 10.60 2.35 -6.69
C MET A 154 9.94 2.01 -5.36
N MET A 155 10.71 1.66 -4.32
CA MET A 155 10.18 1.41 -2.97
C MET A 155 9.48 2.65 -2.41
N ASN A 156 10.09 3.83 -2.55
CA ASN A 156 9.50 5.09 -2.09
C ASN A 156 8.27 5.52 -2.93
N ARG A 157 8.31 5.34 -4.25
CA ARG A 157 7.13 5.56 -5.12
C ARG A 157 5.98 4.63 -4.74
N GLN A 158 6.27 3.37 -4.43
CA GLN A 158 5.27 2.41 -3.99
C GLN A 158 4.69 2.78 -2.62
N ALA A 159 5.53 3.22 -1.68
CA ALA A 159 5.08 3.75 -0.39
C ALA A 159 4.16 4.96 -0.57
N LYS A 160 4.53 5.93 -1.42
CA LYS A 160 3.69 7.10 -1.75
C LYS A 160 2.37 6.70 -2.41
N LYS A 161 2.40 5.75 -3.36
CA LYS A 161 1.19 5.20 -4.02
C LYS A 161 0.21 4.59 -3.01
N TRP A 162 0.74 3.97 -1.96
CA TRP A 162 -0.05 3.40 -0.87
C TRP A 162 -0.29 4.36 0.29
N GLN A 163 0.15 5.62 0.18
CA GLN A 163 0.04 6.63 1.23
C GLN A 163 0.62 6.16 2.57
N LEU A 164 1.73 5.42 2.51
CA LEU A 164 2.41 4.91 3.69
C LEU A 164 3.34 5.96 4.27
N ASP A 165 3.36 6.03 5.60
CA ASP A 165 4.35 6.80 6.33
C ASP A 165 5.69 6.03 6.38
N ALA A 166 6.41 6.05 5.27
CA ALA A 166 7.62 5.26 5.05
C ALA A 166 8.63 6.03 4.20
N HIS A 167 9.92 5.88 4.51
CA HIS A 167 11.03 6.35 3.70
C HIS A 167 12.14 5.29 3.69
N PHE A 168 12.51 4.83 2.50
CA PHE A 168 13.55 3.83 2.28
C PHE A 168 14.81 4.48 1.69
N VAL A 169 15.96 4.12 2.22
CA VAL A 169 17.31 4.42 1.72
C VAL A 169 18.10 3.14 1.39
N SER A 170 17.55 1.96 1.66
CA SER A 170 18.13 0.67 1.31
C SER A 170 17.09 -0.41 1.02
N SER A 171 17.42 -1.34 0.13
CA SER A 171 16.57 -2.50 -0.23
C SER A 171 16.71 -3.68 0.75
N SER A 172 17.80 -3.74 1.50
CA SER A 172 18.04 -4.76 2.53
C SER A 172 17.54 -4.36 3.91
N GLY A 173 17.43 -3.05 4.20
CA GLY A 173 17.21 -2.54 5.55
C GLY A 173 18.49 -2.30 6.36
N LEU A 174 19.67 -2.50 5.77
CA LEU A 174 20.92 -2.03 6.36
C LEU A 174 20.99 -0.51 6.34
N ASP A 175 21.71 0.06 7.31
CA ASP A 175 22.03 1.47 7.31
C ASP A 175 23.31 1.79 6.51
N ASN A 176 23.54 3.07 6.30
CA ASN A 176 24.69 3.54 5.53
C ASN A 176 26.05 3.27 6.19
N THR A 177 26.13 3.05 7.51
CA THR A 177 27.39 2.67 8.15
C THR A 177 27.86 1.30 7.69
N ASP A 178 26.93 0.39 7.38
CA ASP A 178 27.25 -0.92 6.78
C ASP A 178 27.32 -0.89 5.26
N LEU A 179 26.41 -0.18 4.58
CA LEU A 179 26.37 -0.14 3.12
C LEU A 179 27.59 0.57 2.52
N SER A 180 28.12 1.60 3.18
CA SER A 180 29.31 2.34 2.76
C SER A 180 30.54 1.44 2.61
N LYS A 181 30.71 0.43 3.49
CA LYS A 181 31.81 -0.55 3.47
C LYS A 181 31.86 -1.37 2.17
N TYR A 182 30.77 -1.37 1.40
CA TYR A 182 30.63 -2.09 0.13
C TYR A 182 30.34 -1.17 -1.06
N GLY A 183 30.27 0.15 -0.85
CA GLY A 183 29.90 1.12 -1.89
C GLY A 183 28.44 1.00 -2.35
N LEU A 184 27.54 0.56 -1.47
CA LEU A 184 26.13 0.28 -1.81
C LEU A 184 25.13 1.31 -1.24
N GLN A 185 25.63 2.37 -0.61
CA GLN A 185 24.79 3.46 -0.10
C GLN A 185 24.25 4.31 -1.26
N VAL A 186 23.05 4.86 -1.10
CA VAL A 186 22.47 5.78 -2.08
C VAL A 186 23.22 7.13 -2.04
N PRO A 187 23.71 7.64 -3.18
CA PRO A 187 24.35 8.96 -3.23
C PRO A 187 23.45 10.06 -2.65
N GLY A 188 24.03 11.02 -1.93
CA GLY A 188 23.30 12.14 -1.32
C GLY A 188 22.53 11.82 -0.03
N THR A 189 22.54 10.57 0.43
CA THR A 189 21.96 10.21 1.74
C THR A 189 22.96 10.41 2.88
N GLY A 190 22.47 10.69 4.09
CA GLY A 190 23.31 10.92 5.26
C GLY A 190 24.16 9.70 5.65
N LYS A 191 25.33 9.91 6.25
CA LYS A 191 26.30 8.84 6.60
C LYS A 191 25.73 7.71 7.47
N LYS A 192 24.69 8.00 8.26
CA LYS A 192 24.00 7.04 9.14
C LYS A 192 22.53 6.83 8.73
N ALA A 193 22.15 7.16 7.49
CA ALA A 193 20.76 7.07 7.06
C ALA A 193 20.25 5.62 7.12
N GLN A 194 18.97 5.48 7.46
CA GLN A 194 18.28 4.20 7.66
C GLN A 194 16.88 4.27 7.08
N ASN A 195 16.26 3.10 6.87
CA ASN A 195 14.86 3.04 6.45
C ASN A 195 13.96 3.44 7.62
N MET A 196 13.26 4.55 7.49
CA MET A 196 12.37 5.12 8.51
C MET A 196 10.92 4.82 8.16
N VAL A 197 10.33 3.84 8.85
CA VAL A 197 9.00 3.29 8.52
C VAL A 197 8.23 3.03 9.81
N SER A 198 6.93 3.33 9.84
CA SER A 198 6.09 3.04 11.01
C SER A 198 5.63 1.59 11.08
N ALA A 199 5.33 1.09 12.28
CA ALA A 199 4.77 -0.25 12.47
C ALA A 199 3.50 -0.47 11.63
N LYS A 200 2.63 0.54 11.53
CA LYS A 200 1.45 0.53 10.66
C LYS A 200 1.82 0.38 9.19
N ALA A 201 2.78 1.18 8.71
CA ALA A 201 3.20 1.16 7.33
C ALA A 201 3.75 -0.21 6.94
N ILE A 202 4.64 -0.79 7.75
CA ILE A 202 5.23 -2.10 7.43
C ILE A 202 4.22 -3.26 7.59
N SER A 203 3.28 -3.19 8.54
CA SER A 203 2.15 -4.14 8.61
C SER A 203 1.25 -4.04 7.36
N THR A 204 1.07 -2.84 6.81
CA THR A 204 0.33 -2.65 5.56
C THR A 204 1.07 -3.26 4.38
N VAL A 205 2.40 -3.12 4.30
CA VAL A 205 3.21 -3.80 3.28
C VAL A 205 3.06 -5.32 3.41
N ALA A 206 3.12 -5.87 4.62
CA ALA A 206 2.91 -7.30 4.87
C ALA A 206 1.51 -7.75 4.40
N ALA A 207 0.46 -6.96 4.67
CA ALA A 207 -0.89 -7.25 4.20
C ALA A 207 -0.99 -7.28 2.67
N LYS A 208 -0.33 -6.34 1.99
CA LYS A 208 -0.26 -6.31 0.52
C LYS A 208 0.49 -7.50 -0.05
N VAL A 209 1.60 -7.91 0.57
CA VAL A 209 2.34 -9.11 0.19
C VAL A 209 1.46 -10.36 0.32
N LEU A 210 0.75 -10.52 1.43
CA LEU A 210 -0.12 -11.69 1.66
C LEU A 210 -1.34 -11.69 0.75
N GLY A 211 -1.94 -10.53 0.50
CA GLY A 211 -3.11 -10.40 -0.37
C GLY A 211 -2.79 -10.68 -1.84
N GLU A 212 -1.64 -10.22 -2.34
CA GLU A 212 -1.24 -10.40 -3.74
C GLU A 212 -0.42 -11.68 -3.97
N PHE A 213 0.26 -12.20 -2.94
CA PHE A 213 1.07 -13.41 -3.02
C PHE A 213 0.92 -14.30 -1.76
N PRO A 214 -0.27 -14.89 -1.53
CA PRO A 214 -0.51 -15.73 -0.36
C PRO A 214 0.40 -16.96 -0.32
N ALA A 215 0.86 -17.45 -1.48
CA ALA A 215 1.77 -18.58 -1.56
C ALA A 215 3.17 -18.32 -0.96
N ILE A 216 3.50 -17.07 -0.57
CA ILE A 216 4.73 -16.78 0.18
C ILE A 216 4.82 -17.58 1.49
N THR A 217 3.68 -17.91 2.11
CA THR A 217 3.61 -18.68 3.36
C THR A 217 4.08 -20.11 3.19
N LYS A 218 4.09 -20.66 1.98
CA LYS A 218 4.74 -21.95 1.67
C LYS A 218 6.25 -21.93 1.96
N TRP A 219 6.86 -20.74 2.01
CA TRP A 219 8.27 -20.56 2.35
C TRP A 219 8.45 -19.93 3.73
N SER A 220 7.71 -18.87 4.07
CA SER A 220 7.91 -18.16 5.35
C SER A 220 7.48 -18.98 6.58
N SER A 221 6.63 -19.99 6.41
CA SER A 221 6.22 -20.89 7.51
C SER A 221 7.27 -21.94 7.87
N LYS A 222 8.30 -22.11 7.04
CA LYS A 222 9.32 -23.14 7.26
C LYS A 222 10.38 -22.64 8.24
N PRO A 223 10.72 -23.41 9.30
CA PRO A 223 11.80 -23.05 10.22
C PRO A 223 13.18 -23.11 9.56
N SER A 224 13.33 -23.89 8.48
CA SER A 224 14.54 -23.92 7.66
C SER A 224 14.26 -24.37 6.23
N MET A 225 15.20 -24.12 5.33
CA MET A 225 15.16 -24.59 3.94
C MET A 225 16.57 -24.81 3.40
N LYS A 226 16.81 -25.91 2.69
CA LYS A 226 18.08 -26.11 1.98
C LYS A 226 18.00 -25.53 0.57
N ILE A 227 18.90 -24.59 0.25
CA ILE A 227 19.03 -24.00 -1.09
C ILE A 227 20.49 -24.14 -1.51
N ASP A 228 20.71 -24.81 -2.63
CA ASP A 228 22.04 -24.96 -3.21
C ASP A 228 23.08 -25.50 -2.21
N GLY A 229 22.72 -26.56 -1.49
CA GLY A 229 23.58 -27.15 -0.46
C GLY A 229 23.65 -26.37 0.86
N GLN A 230 23.20 -25.11 0.90
CA GLN A 230 23.21 -24.27 2.10
C GLN A 230 21.91 -24.39 2.87
N VAL A 231 21.99 -24.59 4.19
CA VAL A 231 20.82 -24.57 5.08
C VAL A 231 20.53 -23.12 5.47
N LEU A 232 19.39 -22.63 5.02
CA LEU A 232 18.82 -21.35 5.45
C LEU A 232 18.00 -21.58 6.70
N VAL A 233 18.33 -20.89 7.78
CA VAL A 233 17.56 -20.94 9.03
C VAL A 233 16.65 -19.73 9.07
N ASN A 234 15.37 -19.98 9.34
CA ASN A 234 14.41 -18.92 9.59
C ASN A 234 14.61 -18.40 11.00
N SER A 235 14.92 -17.11 11.11
CA SER A 235 15.08 -16.45 12.41
C SER A 235 13.76 -16.29 13.18
N ASN A 236 12.59 -16.50 12.57
CA ASN A 236 11.32 -16.45 13.29
C ASN A 236 11.12 -17.72 14.13
N ARG A 237 11.30 -17.59 15.44
CA ARG A 237 11.20 -18.69 16.39
C ARG A 237 9.77 -19.06 16.82
N LEU A 238 8.74 -18.38 16.29
CA LEU A 238 7.33 -18.72 16.52
C LEU A 238 6.78 -19.73 15.49
N LEU A 239 7.59 -20.22 14.56
CA LEU A 239 7.14 -21.15 13.51
C LEU A 239 7.04 -22.59 14.03
N LYS A 240 6.14 -23.38 13.44
CA LYS A 240 5.95 -24.79 13.80
C LYS A 240 7.28 -25.55 13.83
N GLY A 241 7.59 -26.14 14.99
CA GLY A 241 8.82 -26.90 15.23
C GLY A 241 9.95 -26.09 15.88
N ASP A 242 9.75 -24.81 16.18
CA ASP A 242 10.73 -23.96 16.86
C ASP A 242 10.27 -23.61 18.30
N VAL A 243 11.17 -23.06 19.12
CA VAL A 243 11.06 -23.03 20.59
C VAL A 243 9.95 -22.14 21.15
N TYR A 244 9.51 -21.11 20.41
CA TYR A 244 8.40 -20.24 20.81
C TYR A 244 7.09 -20.61 20.11
N TYR A 245 7.04 -21.71 19.36
CA TYR A 245 5.82 -22.12 18.66
C TYR A 245 4.70 -22.50 19.62
N LYS A 246 3.51 -21.95 19.35
CA LYS A 246 2.28 -22.35 20.01
C LYS A 246 1.26 -22.73 18.95
N LYS A 247 0.74 -23.95 19.04
CA LYS A 247 -0.19 -24.51 18.04
C LYS A 247 -1.44 -23.65 17.84
N SER A 248 -1.94 -23.02 18.90
CA SER A 248 -3.13 -22.15 18.85
C SER A 248 -2.94 -20.91 17.98
N GLU A 249 -1.70 -20.41 17.86
CA GLU A 249 -1.40 -19.13 17.22
C GLU A 249 -1.34 -19.26 15.70
N HIS A 250 -1.07 -20.45 15.17
CA HIS A 250 -1.02 -20.71 13.72
C HIS A 250 -0.14 -19.69 12.94
N VAL A 251 1.02 -19.34 13.49
CA VAL A 251 1.98 -18.42 12.85
C VAL A 251 2.58 -19.06 11.59
N ASP A 252 2.52 -18.35 10.47
CA ASP A 252 3.01 -18.81 9.16
C ASP A 252 4.03 -17.87 8.50
N GLY A 253 4.55 -16.90 9.25
CA GLY A 253 5.55 -15.95 8.80
C GLY A 253 5.75 -14.80 9.78
N LEU A 254 6.37 -13.68 9.39
CA LEU A 254 6.88 -13.39 8.03
C LEU A 254 8.34 -12.95 8.05
N LYS A 255 8.67 -11.95 8.85
CA LYS A 255 10.00 -11.32 8.77
C LYS A 255 10.45 -10.76 10.12
N THR A 256 11.69 -11.07 10.46
CA THR A 256 12.47 -10.47 11.55
C THR A 256 13.36 -9.33 11.04
N GLY A 257 13.83 -8.49 11.94
CA GLY A 257 14.89 -7.53 11.68
C GLY A 257 15.66 -7.16 12.93
N PHE A 258 16.94 -6.86 12.77
CA PHE A 258 17.80 -6.33 13.82
C PHE A 258 18.90 -5.49 13.18
N THR A 259 19.13 -4.32 13.78
CA THR A 259 20.38 -3.55 13.75
C THR A 259 20.52 -2.94 15.14
N GLU A 260 21.71 -2.48 15.51
CA GLU A 260 21.93 -1.83 16.82
C GLU A 260 20.99 -0.63 17.03
N THR A 261 20.68 0.10 15.96
CA THR A 261 19.80 1.28 15.99
C THR A 261 18.31 0.98 15.89
N ALA A 262 17.91 -0.15 15.28
CA ALA A 262 16.50 -0.54 15.13
C ALA A 262 15.99 -1.36 16.31
N GLY A 263 16.90 -1.96 17.07
CA GLY A 263 16.54 -2.99 18.05
C GLY A 263 15.92 -4.22 17.38
N LEU A 264 15.36 -5.12 18.18
CA LEU A 264 14.71 -6.32 17.65
C LEU A 264 13.33 -5.98 17.09
N CYS A 265 13.15 -6.28 15.80
CA CYS A 265 11.92 -6.06 15.05
C CYS A 265 11.35 -7.39 14.54
N LEU A 266 10.02 -7.53 14.53
CA LEU A 266 9.34 -8.71 14.03
C LEU A 266 7.95 -8.36 13.51
N THR A 267 7.67 -8.79 12.27
CA THR A 267 6.33 -8.85 11.69
C THR A 267 5.95 -10.31 11.50
N VAL A 268 4.92 -10.76 12.21
CA VAL A 268 4.33 -12.09 12.03
C VAL A 268 2.99 -12.02 11.33
N SER A 269 2.70 -13.10 10.61
CA SER A 269 1.35 -13.38 10.15
C SER A 269 0.86 -14.65 10.81
N PHE A 270 -0.41 -14.66 11.22
CA PHE A 270 -0.98 -15.70 12.05
C PHE A 270 -2.49 -15.82 11.83
N TRP A 271 -3.05 -17.02 12.02
CA TRP A 271 -4.47 -17.26 11.77
C TRP A 271 -5.29 -17.24 13.05
N HIS A 272 -6.34 -16.42 13.06
CA HIS A 272 -7.31 -16.41 14.14
C HIS A 272 -8.73 -16.31 13.58
N LYS A 273 -9.62 -17.22 14.01
CA LYS A 273 -11.03 -17.31 13.58
C LYS A 273 -11.21 -17.26 12.05
N GLY A 274 -10.40 -18.05 11.32
CA GLY A 274 -10.47 -18.14 9.86
C GLY A 274 -9.97 -16.89 9.12
N ARG A 275 -9.24 -16.01 9.80
CA ARG A 275 -8.68 -14.79 9.20
C ARG A 275 -7.19 -14.66 9.45
N HIS A 276 -6.52 -14.07 8.47
CA HIS A 276 -5.08 -13.79 8.55
C HIS A 276 -4.87 -12.43 9.21
N LEU A 277 -4.25 -12.45 10.38
CA LEU A 277 -3.88 -11.26 11.15
C LEU A 277 -2.38 -11.03 11.03
N ILE A 278 -1.99 -9.76 11.11
CA ILE A 278 -0.61 -9.32 11.08
C ILE A 278 -0.31 -8.60 12.39
N ALA A 279 0.76 -9.00 13.06
CA ALA A 279 1.27 -8.30 14.23
C ALA A 279 2.72 -7.89 13.98
N THR A 280 3.01 -6.61 14.20
CA THR A 280 4.35 -6.04 14.10
C THR A 280 4.77 -5.48 15.45
N ILE A 281 6.01 -5.77 15.83
CA ILE A 281 6.74 -5.17 16.94
C ILE A 281 8.03 -4.55 16.39
N ILE A 282 8.33 -3.31 16.79
CA ILE A 282 9.60 -2.62 16.48
C ILE A 282 10.28 -2.25 17.80
N ASP A 283 11.61 -2.44 17.82
CA ASP A 283 12.51 -2.11 18.94
C ASP A 283 12.05 -2.75 20.26
N SER A 284 12.17 -4.07 20.33
CA SER A 284 11.87 -4.88 21.51
C SER A 284 13.11 -5.44 22.19
N ASN A 285 13.06 -5.56 23.52
CA ASN A 285 14.10 -6.27 24.29
C ASN A 285 13.87 -7.79 24.32
N THR A 286 12.62 -8.24 24.19
CA THR A 286 12.20 -9.65 24.31
C THR A 286 11.25 -10.04 23.18
N ILE A 287 11.70 -9.91 21.93
CA ILE A 287 10.84 -9.89 20.74
C ILE A 287 9.89 -11.09 20.61
N PHE A 288 10.37 -12.32 20.81
CA PHE A 288 9.53 -13.52 20.65
C PHE A 288 8.52 -13.68 21.78
N SER A 289 8.95 -13.49 23.03
CA SER A 289 8.08 -13.52 24.21
C SER A 289 7.01 -12.42 24.16
N SER A 290 7.41 -11.22 23.71
CA SER A 290 6.49 -10.09 23.53
C SER A 290 5.50 -10.33 22.40
N MET A 291 5.93 -10.94 21.30
CA MET A 291 5.03 -11.29 20.19
C MET A 291 4.05 -12.40 20.56
N GLU A 292 4.51 -13.46 21.24
CA GLU A 292 3.67 -14.56 21.74
C GLU A 292 2.55 -14.02 22.66
N ARG A 293 2.90 -13.19 23.64
CA ARG A 293 1.92 -12.52 24.52
C ARG A 293 0.97 -11.62 23.75
N LEU A 294 1.45 -10.93 22.71
CA LEU A 294 0.62 -10.04 21.89
C LEU A 294 -0.41 -10.84 21.12
N VAL A 295 0.01 -11.89 20.41
CA VAL A 295 -0.88 -12.79 19.67
C VAL A 295 -1.93 -13.38 20.61
N ARG A 296 -1.51 -13.98 21.73
CA ARG A 296 -2.44 -14.50 22.74
C ARG A 296 -3.43 -13.48 23.26
N SER A 297 -2.99 -12.25 23.50
CA SER A 297 -3.88 -11.17 23.94
C SER A 297 -4.96 -10.87 22.89
N ILE A 298 -4.60 -10.89 21.60
CA ILE A 298 -5.56 -10.71 20.51
C ILE A 298 -6.58 -11.86 20.51
N GLU A 299 -6.12 -13.12 20.55
CA GLU A 299 -7.00 -14.29 20.57
C GLU A 299 -7.96 -14.30 21.77
N LYS A 300 -7.44 -13.91 22.93
CA LYS A 300 -8.21 -13.85 24.17
C LYS A 300 -9.24 -12.73 24.15
N ASN A 301 -8.91 -11.56 23.61
CA ASN A 301 -9.70 -10.34 23.84
C ASN A 301 -10.54 -9.91 22.63
N TYR A 302 -10.30 -10.42 21.43
CA TYR A 302 -11.01 -10.01 20.23
C TYR A 302 -11.94 -11.10 19.69
N THR A 303 -13.01 -10.66 19.04
CA THR A 303 -13.95 -11.52 18.31
C THR A 303 -14.46 -10.79 17.08
N THR A 304 -14.99 -11.53 16.12
CA THR A 304 -15.60 -10.98 14.92
C THR A 304 -17.11 -10.87 15.07
N VAL A 305 -17.69 -9.91 14.35
CA VAL A 305 -19.12 -9.84 14.00
C VAL A 305 -19.20 -9.80 12.49
N THR A 306 -20.07 -10.62 11.92
CA THR A 306 -20.35 -10.66 10.48
C THR A 306 -21.66 -9.95 10.22
N TYR A 307 -21.67 -9.05 9.24
CA TYR A 307 -22.85 -8.24 8.91
C TYR A 307 -23.05 -8.22 7.38
N PRO A 308 -24.24 -8.58 6.87
CA PRO A 308 -24.51 -8.56 5.44
C PRO A 308 -24.56 -7.12 4.92
N LEU A 309 -23.92 -6.87 3.79
CA LEU A 309 -23.94 -5.58 3.11
C LEU A 309 -24.89 -5.63 1.92
N GLN A 310 -25.58 -4.52 1.68
CA GLN A 310 -26.52 -4.38 0.57
C GLN A 310 -25.92 -3.51 -0.54
N LYS A 311 -26.46 -3.64 -1.75
CA LYS A 311 -26.17 -2.70 -2.83
C LYS A 311 -26.58 -1.28 -2.44
N GLN A 312 -25.87 -0.29 -2.95
CA GLN A 312 -26.17 1.13 -2.72
C GLN A 312 -26.09 1.94 -4.01
N ASN A 313 -26.75 3.10 -4.02
CA ASN A 313 -26.62 4.07 -5.10
C ASN A 313 -25.77 5.25 -4.63
N PHE A 314 -24.72 5.58 -5.40
CA PHE A 314 -23.89 6.76 -5.16
C PHE A 314 -24.13 7.80 -6.26
N LYS A 315 -24.18 9.08 -5.88
CA LYS A 315 -24.17 10.19 -6.84
C LYS A 315 -22.72 10.55 -7.15
N ILE A 316 -22.26 10.31 -8.37
CA ILE A 316 -20.90 10.56 -8.83
C ILE A 316 -20.95 11.38 -10.11
N ASP A 317 -20.28 12.53 -10.10
CA ASP A 317 -20.24 13.45 -11.24
C ASP A 317 -21.65 13.82 -11.77
N GLY A 318 -22.64 13.89 -10.87
CA GLY A 318 -24.05 14.15 -11.21
C GLY A 318 -24.87 12.93 -11.62
N HIS A 319 -24.24 11.78 -11.86
CA HIS A 319 -24.90 10.53 -12.28
C HIS A 319 -25.15 9.58 -11.10
N GLN A 320 -26.26 8.84 -11.14
CA GLN A 320 -26.53 7.77 -10.19
C GLN A 320 -25.78 6.50 -10.60
N VAL A 321 -25.01 5.94 -9.67
CA VAL A 321 -24.19 4.74 -9.88
C VAL A 321 -24.61 3.68 -8.87
N THR A 322 -25.22 2.61 -9.34
CA THR A 322 -25.47 1.43 -8.49
C THR A 322 -24.16 0.71 -8.24
N ALA A 323 -23.90 0.43 -6.97
CA ALA A 323 -22.69 -0.22 -6.51
C ALA A 323 -23.01 -1.46 -5.67
N LEU A 324 -22.28 -2.54 -5.94
CA LEU A 324 -22.31 -3.78 -5.15
C LEU A 324 -21.14 -3.78 -4.17
N PRO A 325 -21.30 -4.30 -2.95
CA PRO A 325 -20.16 -4.44 -2.05
C PRO A 325 -19.15 -5.43 -2.63
N GLN A 326 -17.85 -5.15 -2.50
CA GLN A 326 -16.79 -6.05 -2.96
C GLN A 326 -16.87 -7.42 -2.27
N ASP A 327 -17.25 -7.42 -0.99
CA ASP A 327 -17.60 -8.60 -0.22
C ASP A 327 -19.06 -8.45 0.24
N ASN A 328 -19.93 -9.43 -0.01
CA ASN A 328 -21.34 -9.39 0.38
C ASN A 328 -21.58 -9.27 1.90
N GLN A 329 -20.52 -9.43 2.71
CA GLN A 329 -20.56 -9.30 4.16
C GLN A 329 -19.33 -8.54 4.64
N ALA A 330 -19.53 -7.64 5.59
CA ALA A 330 -18.45 -7.07 6.39
C ALA A 330 -18.15 -7.98 7.58
N ILE A 331 -16.86 -8.21 7.83
CA ILE A 331 -16.39 -8.86 9.06
C ILE A 331 -15.63 -7.82 9.87
N VAL A 332 -16.13 -7.53 11.08
CA VAL A 332 -15.60 -6.50 11.97
C VAL A 332 -15.07 -7.15 13.24
N TRP A 333 -13.79 -6.91 13.55
CA TRP A 333 -13.21 -7.25 14.84
C TRP A 333 -13.65 -6.27 15.91
N LYS A 334 -14.07 -6.75 17.07
CA LYS A 334 -14.33 -5.94 18.26
C LYS A 334 -13.71 -6.60 19.48
N THR A 335 -13.55 -5.86 20.57
CA THR A 335 -13.22 -6.50 21.85
C THR A 335 -14.42 -7.33 22.34
N LYS A 336 -14.16 -8.44 23.02
CA LYS A 336 -15.21 -9.31 23.57
C LYS A 336 -16.11 -8.57 24.56
N THR A 337 -15.54 -7.62 25.31
CA THR A 337 -16.27 -6.78 26.27
C THR A 337 -17.13 -5.68 25.64
N ALA A 338 -16.90 -5.31 24.37
CA ALA A 338 -17.69 -4.28 23.71
C ALA A 338 -19.08 -4.81 23.33
N LYS A 339 -20.14 -4.05 23.66
CA LYS A 339 -21.50 -4.34 23.15
C LYS A 339 -21.51 -4.23 21.61
N PRO A 340 -22.22 -5.13 20.90
CA PRO A 340 -22.23 -5.17 19.44
C PRO A 340 -23.20 -4.14 18.83
N THR A 341 -23.10 -2.86 19.22
CA THR A 341 -23.89 -1.79 18.59
C THR A 341 -23.39 -1.57 17.17
N ILE A 342 -24.28 -1.62 16.18
CA ILE A 342 -23.94 -1.55 14.76
C ILE A 342 -24.32 -0.19 14.20
N HIS A 343 -23.37 0.48 13.55
CA HIS A 343 -23.60 1.69 12.77
C HIS A 343 -23.00 1.52 11.38
N GLU A 344 -23.83 1.71 10.37
CA GLU A 344 -23.44 1.62 8.96
C GLU A 344 -23.47 3.02 8.32
N GLN A 345 -22.44 3.34 7.54
CA GLN A 345 -22.33 4.59 6.82
C GLN A 345 -21.74 4.35 5.43
N TYR A 346 -22.36 4.91 4.41
CA TYR A 346 -21.87 4.83 3.04
C TYR A 346 -21.25 6.16 2.60
N THR A 347 -20.09 6.10 1.96
CA THR A 347 -19.38 7.29 1.47
C THR A 347 -18.96 7.10 0.01
N ALA A 348 -19.34 8.04 -0.86
CA ALA A 348 -18.88 8.05 -2.25
C ALA A 348 -17.39 8.38 -2.31
N VAL A 349 -16.67 7.83 -3.29
CA VAL A 349 -15.32 8.30 -3.62
C VAL A 349 -15.39 9.44 -4.63
N ASN A 350 -14.35 10.29 -4.64
CA ASN A 350 -14.21 11.30 -5.68
C ASN A 350 -13.72 10.63 -6.97
N GLN A 351 -14.66 10.36 -7.89
CA GLN A 351 -14.42 9.72 -9.17
C GLN A 351 -15.12 10.54 -10.27
N LYS A 352 -14.58 10.54 -11.49
CA LYS A 352 -15.19 11.17 -12.67
C LYS A 352 -15.57 10.12 -13.70
N LEU A 353 -16.46 10.47 -14.63
CA LEU A 353 -16.74 9.62 -15.79
C LEU A 353 -15.55 9.53 -16.77
N PRO A 354 -15.41 8.43 -17.53
CA PRO A 354 -16.22 7.21 -17.46
C PRO A 354 -15.90 6.37 -16.21
N ILE A 355 -16.87 5.57 -15.77
CA ILE A 355 -16.72 4.60 -14.67
C ILE A 355 -16.88 3.21 -15.27
N GLU A 356 -15.86 2.36 -15.18
CA GLU A 356 -15.95 0.97 -15.64
C GLU A 356 -16.60 0.08 -14.59
N GLN A 357 -17.31 -0.96 -15.02
CA GLN A 357 -17.81 -2.01 -14.13
C GLN A 357 -16.67 -2.54 -13.24
N GLY A 358 -16.93 -2.70 -11.95
CA GLY A 358 -15.92 -3.13 -10.98
C GLY A 358 -15.06 -2.00 -10.39
N THR A 359 -15.16 -0.77 -10.89
CA THR A 359 -14.47 0.38 -10.30
C THR A 359 -15.03 0.71 -8.92
N THR A 360 -14.18 0.95 -7.93
CA THR A 360 -14.62 1.43 -6.61
C THR A 360 -15.24 2.82 -6.74
N VAL A 361 -16.50 2.94 -6.35
CA VAL A 361 -17.34 4.16 -6.45
C VAL A 361 -17.82 4.66 -5.09
N GLY A 362 -17.72 3.82 -4.07
CA GLY A 362 -17.95 4.23 -2.68
C GLY A 362 -17.37 3.24 -1.70
N ASN A 363 -17.69 3.40 -0.44
CA ASN A 363 -17.28 2.52 0.64
C ASN A 363 -18.42 2.37 1.64
N ALA A 364 -18.65 1.14 2.10
CA ALA A 364 -19.40 0.86 3.32
C ALA A 364 -18.45 0.94 4.51
N LEU A 365 -18.75 1.81 5.46
CA LEU A 365 -18.06 1.94 6.74
C LEU A 365 -18.97 1.37 7.82
N LEU A 366 -18.56 0.24 8.39
CA LEU A 366 -19.29 -0.44 9.45
C LEU A 366 -18.55 -0.24 10.77
N ARG A 367 -19.25 0.25 11.78
CA ARG A 367 -18.76 0.30 13.17
C ARG A 367 -19.54 -0.70 14.00
N VAL A 368 -18.83 -1.57 14.73
CA VAL A 368 -19.43 -2.57 15.63
C VAL A 368 -18.76 -2.48 16.99
N GLY A 369 -19.44 -1.88 17.97
CA GLY A 369 -18.81 -1.52 19.24
C GLY A 369 -17.60 -0.62 19.03
N ASN A 370 -16.41 -1.07 19.42
CA ASN A 370 -15.13 -0.38 19.17
C ASN A 370 -14.43 -0.80 17.87
N GLY A 371 -15.02 -1.73 17.12
CA GLY A 371 -14.51 -2.22 15.85
C GLY A 371 -14.93 -1.34 14.67
N THR A 372 -14.10 -1.27 13.63
CA THR A 372 -14.45 -0.62 12.36
C THR A 372 -13.99 -1.45 11.18
N ALA A 373 -14.83 -1.62 10.17
CA ALA A 373 -14.45 -2.22 8.89
C ALA A 373 -14.85 -1.29 7.74
N LYS A 374 -14.06 -1.34 6.68
CA LYS A 374 -14.31 -0.63 5.43
C LYS A 374 -14.39 -1.65 4.30
N VAL A 375 -15.51 -1.68 3.60
CA VAL A 375 -15.69 -2.54 2.41
C VAL A 375 -15.87 -1.64 1.19
N PRO A 376 -15.02 -1.77 0.15
CA PRO A 376 -15.20 -1.06 -1.10
C PRO A 376 -16.54 -1.41 -1.76
N MET A 377 -17.20 -0.41 -2.35
CA MET A 377 -18.42 -0.59 -3.15
C MET A 377 -18.06 -0.39 -4.62
N LEU A 378 -18.28 -1.40 -5.45
CA LEU A 378 -17.85 -1.48 -6.84
C LEU A 378 -19.02 -1.19 -7.79
N ALA A 379 -18.78 -0.43 -8.86
CA ALA A 379 -19.78 -0.10 -9.86
C ALA A 379 -20.35 -1.38 -10.48
N ALA A 380 -21.68 -1.53 -10.45
CA ALA A 380 -22.35 -2.72 -10.97
C ALA A 380 -22.29 -2.81 -12.51
N LYS A 381 -22.16 -1.66 -13.19
CA LYS A 381 -22.12 -1.52 -14.65
C LYS A 381 -21.22 -0.36 -15.05
N THR A 382 -20.74 -0.39 -16.29
CA THR A 382 -19.99 0.72 -16.90
C THR A 382 -20.92 1.91 -17.18
N ILE A 383 -20.47 3.12 -16.86
CA ILE A 383 -21.13 4.39 -17.17
C ILE A 383 -20.18 5.20 -18.06
N SER A 384 -20.57 5.39 -19.32
CA SER A 384 -19.80 6.16 -20.29
C SER A 384 -19.80 7.65 -19.97
N ALA A 385 -18.74 8.34 -20.36
CA ALA A 385 -18.75 9.81 -20.36
C ALA A 385 -19.84 10.33 -21.31
N PRO A 386 -20.49 11.46 -20.98
CA PRO A 386 -21.41 12.10 -21.91
C PRO A 386 -20.67 12.39 -23.21
N LYS A 387 -21.26 12.01 -24.35
CA LYS A 387 -20.72 12.35 -25.67
C LYS A 387 -20.59 13.88 -25.71
N LYS A 388 -19.37 14.40 -25.88
CA LYS A 388 -19.18 15.81 -26.23
C LYS A 388 -20.03 16.03 -27.47
N GLN A 389 -21.07 16.85 -27.37
CA GLN A 389 -21.74 17.37 -28.55
C GLN A 389 -20.66 18.13 -29.32
N THR A 390 -20.17 17.53 -30.40
CA THR A 390 -19.50 18.28 -31.44
C THR A 390 -20.56 19.27 -31.90
N LYS A 391 -20.42 20.55 -31.49
CA LYS A 391 -21.09 21.63 -32.21
C LYS A 391 -20.74 21.38 -33.67
N LYS A 392 -21.73 21.03 -34.50
CA LYS A 392 -21.60 21.17 -35.94
C LYS A 392 -21.19 22.63 -36.11
N THR A 393 -19.92 22.87 -36.39
CA THR A 393 -19.49 24.16 -36.88
C THR A 393 -20.24 24.32 -38.18
N THR A 394 -21.28 25.17 -38.16
CA THR A 394 -21.78 25.78 -39.39
C THR A 394 -20.54 26.25 -40.13
N PRO A 395 -20.33 25.89 -41.41
CA PRO A 395 -19.10 26.22 -42.09
C PRO A 395 -18.96 27.74 -42.07
N HIS A 396 -18.07 28.24 -41.23
CA HIS A 396 -17.63 29.62 -41.30
C HIS A 396 -16.96 29.72 -42.66
N ARG A 397 -17.58 30.44 -43.61
CA ARG A 397 -16.93 30.85 -44.85
C ARG A 397 -15.55 31.38 -44.46
N SER A 398 -14.51 30.62 -44.79
CA SER A 398 -13.14 30.98 -44.43
C SER A 398 -12.81 32.33 -45.07
N LEU A 399 -11.92 33.10 -44.46
CA LEU A 399 -11.43 34.36 -45.03
C LEU A 399 -10.87 34.16 -46.47
N LEU A 400 -10.39 32.95 -46.78
CA LEU A 400 -9.97 32.53 -48.13
C LEU A 400 -11.12 32.52 -49.16
N SER A 401 -12.36 32.22 -48.75
CA SER A 401 -13.54 32.34 -49.64
C SER A 401 -13.95 33.80 -49.91
N LYS A 402 -13.57 34.74 -49.02
CA LYS A 402 -13.73 36.18 -49.26
C LYS A 402 -12.61 36.73 -50.16
N ILE A 403 -11.40 36.21 -50.06
CA ILE A 403 -10.26 36.59 -50.93
C ILE A 403 -10.43 36.04 -52.35
N GLY A 404 -10.96 34.82 -52.52
CA GLY A 404 -11.26 34.25 -53.83
C GLY A 404 -12.29 35.06 -54.62
N ASN A 405 -13.32 35.60 -53.95
CA ASN A 405 -14.31 36.47 -54.59
C ASN A 405 -13.77 37.88 -54.90
N PHE A 406 -12.77 38.36 -54.15
CA PHE A 406 -12.11 39.65 -54.42
C PHE A 406 -11.18 39.57 -55.65
N LEU A 407 -10.40 38.48 -55.77
CA LEU A 407 -9.51 38.26 -56.93
C LEU A 407 -10.28 37.89 -58.21
N GLY A 408 -11.39 37.16 -58.11
CA GLY A 408 -12.28 36.88 -59.25
C GLY A 408 -13.00 38.14 -59.80
N GLY A 409 -13.25 39.13 -58.95
CA GLY A 409 -13.82 40.43 -59.35
C GLY A 409 -12.85 41.33 -60.12
N ILE A 410 -11.54 41.27 -59.79
CA ILE A 410 -10.51 42.07 -60.48
C ILE A 410 -10.20 41.50 -61.87
N ILE A 411 -10.17 40.17 -62.03
CA ILE A 411 -9.92 39.52 -63.31
C ILE A 411 -11.10 39.70 -64.28
N SER A 412 -12.35 39.68 -63.79
CA SER A 412 -13.54 39.95 -64.62
C SER A 412 -13.68 41.44 -65.00
N GLY A 413 -13.13 42.35 -64.20
CA GLY A 413 -13.02 43.78 -64.54
C GLY A 413 -12.02 44.06 -65.65
N LEU A 414 -10.82 43.44 -65.63
CA LEU A 414 -9.81 43.62 -66.69
C LEU A 414 -10.25 43.06 -68.04
N VAL A 415 -10.97 41.93 -68.06
CA VAL A 415 -11.48 41.32 -69.32
C VAL A 415 -12.57 42.19 -69.97
N ARG A 416 -13.35 42.96 -69.21
CA ARG A 416 -14.32 43.92 -69.77
C ARG A 416 -13.70 45.19 -70.34
N VAL A 417 -12.56 45.64 -69.80
CA VAL A 417 -11.83 46.81 -70.34
C VAL A 417 -11.11 46.43 -71.64
N ILE A 418 -10.55 45.23 -71.75
CA ILE A 418 -9.91 44.74 -72.97
C ILE A 418 -10.94 44.48 -74.09
N ASN A 419 -12.11 43.92 -73.77
CA ASN A 419 -13.15 43.67 -74.80
C ASN A 419 -13.90 44.93 -75.29
N ASN A 420 -13.86 46.05 -74.56
CA ASN A 420 -14.40 47.32 -75.04
C ASN A 420 -13.40 48.16 -75.85
N ALA A 421 -12.10 47.86 -75.79
CA ALA A 421 -11.08 48.50 -76.62
C ALA A 421 -11.01 47.93 -78.06
N PHE A 422 -11.58 46.73 -78.29
CA PHE A 422 -11.63 46.08 -79.61
C PHE A 422 -12.94 46.30 -80.39
N LYS A 423 -13.82 47.20 -79.93
CA LYS A 423 -15.06 47.57 -80.65
C LYS A 423 -15.00 48.91 -81.39
N HIS A 424 -13.82 49.54 -81.47
CA HIS A 424 -13.59 50.75 -82.26
C HIS A 424 -12.30 50.69 -83.12
N LEU A 425 -11.99 49.49 -83.62
CA LEU A 425 -11.13 49.31 -84.80
C LEU A 425 -11.85 48.39 -85.79
#